data_AF-A0A942YX23-F1
#
_entry.id   AF-A0A942YX23-F1
#
_cell.length_a   1.000
_cell.length_b   1.000
_cell.length_c   1.000
_cell.angle_alpha   90.00
_cell.angle_beta   90.00
_cell.angle_gamma   90.00
#
_symmetry.space_group_name_H-M   'P 1'
#
loop_
_entity.id
_entity.type
_entity.pdbx_description
1 polymer ?
#
loop_
_entity_poly.entity_id
_entity_poly.type
_entity_poly.pdbx_seq_one_letter_code
_entity_poly.pdbx_strand_id
1 'polypeptide(L)'
;MKMFMVKSFIIAALMFISVLTGMELANNGIQKMKGYQDPNFQNAISINETGTDLRATFLGKNISNHDIEAKKKKLEEINAYNFFSSMGRKMSDGLTKASESLIDLIAK
;
A
#
# COMPACT_ATOMS: atom_id res chain seq x y z
N MET A 1 18.94 -22.22 27.04
CA MET A 1 18.47 -20.82 27.19
C MET A 1 19.29 -19.81 26.37
N LYS A 2 20.63 -19.78 26.45
CA LYS A 2 21.46 -18.80 25.69
C LYS A 2 21.27 -18.84 24.16
N MET A 3 21.18 -20.05 23.58
CA MET A 3 20.98 -20.21 22.13
C MET A 3 19.60 -19.73 21.64
N PHE A 4 18.57 -19.79 22.51
CA PHE A 4 17.25 -19.25 22.21
C PHE A 4 17.29 -17.71 22.17
N MET A 5 17.94 -17.09 23.14
CA MET A 5 18.11 -15.64 23.20
C MET A 5 18.87 -15.09 21.99
N VAL A 6 19.92 -15.79 21.55
CA VAL A 6 20.67 -15.43 20.32
C VAL A 6 19.79 -15.55 19.07
N LYS A 7 19.02 -16.63 18.93
CA LYS A 7 18.08 -16.79 17.80
C LYS A 7 17.01 -15.70 17.78
N SER A 8 16.42 -15.39 18.93
CA SER A 8 15.43 -14.32 19.05
C SER A 8 16.03 -12.95 18.73
N PHE A 9 17.26 -12.68 19.16
CA PHE A 9 17.96 -11.44 18.84
C PHE A 9 18.23 -11.31 17.34
N ILE A 10 18.65 -12.39 16.67
CA ILE A 10 18.85 -12.41 15.21
C ILE A 10 17.53 -12.14 14.47
N ILE A 11 16.43 -12.77 14.90
CA ILE A 11 15.11 -12.54 14.28
C ILE A 11 14.66 -11.09 14.49
N ALA A 12 14.86 -10.53 15.69
CA ALA A 12 14.55 -9.13 15.96
C ALA A 12 15.40 -8.18 15.10
N ALA A 13 16.69 -8.47 14.91
CA ALA A 13 17.57 -7.69 14.05
C ALA A 13 17.13 -7.75 12.57
N LEU A 14 16.74 -8.94 12.08
CA LEU A 14 16.23 -9.10 10.70
C LEU A 14 14.92 -8.32 10.48
N MET A 15 14.01 -8.36 11.46
CA MET A 15 12.78 -7.57 11.43
C MET A 15 13.08 -6.07 11.41
N PHE A 16 14.03 -5.62 12.23
CA PHE A 16 14.43 -4.22 12.29
C PHE A 16 15.01 -3.73 10.95
N ILE A 17 15.90 -4.51 10.33
CA ILE A 17 16.47 -4.20 9.01
C ILE A 17 15.37 -4.14 7.94
N SER A 18 14.43 -5.08 7.97
CA SER A 18 13.30 -5.12 7.03
C SER A 18 12.44 -3.86 7.11
N VAL A 19 12.16 -3.38 8.33
CA VAL A 19 11.38 -2.14 8.55
C VAL A 19 12.15 -0.92 8.04
N LEU A 20 13.43 -0.77 8.38
CA LEU A 20 14.25 0.35 7.91
C LEU A 20 14.33 0.38 6.38
N THR A 21 14.56 -0.77 5.76
CA THR A 21 14.61 -0.90 4.30
C THR A 21 13.25 -0.56 3.68
N GLY A 22 12.14 -0.96 4.31
CA GLY A 22 10.80 -0.61 3.87
C GLY A 22 10.52 0.89 3.94
N MET A 23 11.00 1.56 5.00
CA MET A 23 10.88 3.02 5.12
C MET A 23 11.68 3.75 4.04
N GLU A 24 12.91 3.34 3.77
CA GLU A 24 13.73 3.90 2.69
C GLU A 24 13.11 3.67 1.31
N LEU A 25 12.60 2.47 1.05
CA LEU A 25 11.92 2.16 -0.22
C LEU A 25 10.64 3.00 -0.38
N ALA A 26 9.87 3.18 0.68
CA ALA A 26 8.67 4.02 0.67
C ALA A 26 9.02 5.50 0.47
N ASN A 27 10.04 6.02 1.16
CA ASN A 27 10.49 7.40 1.00
C ASN A 27 10.97 7.68 -0.43
N ASN A 28 11.80 6.80 -0.99
CA ASN A 28 12.24 6.89 -2.38
C ASN A 28 11.08 6.75 -3.37
N GLY A 29 10.12 5.86 -3.10
CA GLY A 29 8.89 5.70 -3.88
C GLY A 29 8.06 6.99 -3.89
N ILE A 30 7.86 7.60 -2.72
CA ILE A 30 7.15 8.88 -2.58
C ILE A 30 7.90 9.99 -3.32
N GLN A 31 9.22 10.07 -3.18
CA GLN A 31 10.03 11.08 -3.87
C GLN A 31 9.94 10.94 -5.39
N LYS A 32 9.96 9.71 -5.90
CA LYS A 32 9.81 9.40 -7.33
C LYS A 32 8.40 9.71 -7.84
N MET A 33 7.36 9.42 -7.06
CA MET A 33 5.97 9.78 -7.40
C MET A 33 5.71 11.27 -7.34
N LYS A 34 6.41 11.98 -6.45
CA LYS A 34 6.39 13.44 -6.35
C LYS A 34 7.27 14.12 -7.40
N GLY A 35 7.89 13.42 -8.35
CA GLY A 35 8.53 14.03 -9.53
C GLY A 35 9.69 15.01 -9.28
N TYR A 36 10.23 15.10 -8.06
CA TYR A 36 11.27 16.09 -7.69
C TYR A 36 12.57 16.03 -8.52
N GLN A 37 12.79 14.97 -9.30
CA GLN A 37 13.95 14.82 -10.19
C GLN A 37 13.65 15.16 -11.66
N ASP A 38 12.42 15.58 -11.98
CA ASP A 38 12.08 16.01 -13.33
C ASP A 38 12.42 17.52 -13.50
N PRO A 39 13.31 17.91 -14.43
CA PRO A 39 13.55 19.33 -14.72
C PRO A 39 12.29 20.05 -15.26
N ASN A 40 11.26 19.32 -15.67
CA ASN A 40 9.92 19.83 -15.96
C ASN A 40 8.95 19.66 -14.78
N PHE A 41 9.42 19.78 -13.53
CA PHE A 41 8.57 19.79 -12.35
C PHE A 41 7.67 21.05 -12.33
N GLN A 42 6.71 21.07 -13.24
CA GLN A 42 5.59 21.98 -13.23
C GLN A 42 4.77 21.56 -12.02
N ASN A 43 4.81 22.41 -10.99
CA ASN A 43 3.82 22.40 -9.92
C ASN A 43 2.45 22.14 -10.58
N ALA A 44 1.89 20.95 -10.37
CA ALA A 44 0.68 20.47 -11.05
C ALA A 44 -0.56 21.31 -10.71
N ILE A 45 -0.38 22.42 -10.00
CA ILE A 45 -1.34 23.47 -9.76
C ILE A 45 -0.58 24.80 -9.80
N SER A 46 -0.58 25.47 -10.94
CA SER A 46 -0.29 26.90 -11.01
C SER A 46 -1.61 27.64 -10.74
N ILE A 47 -1.89 27.99 -9.49
CA ILE A 47 -3.00 28.90 -9.17
C ILE A 47 -2.49 30.29 -9.52
N ASN A 48 -2.78 30.73 -10.76
CA ASN A 48 -2.60 32.13 -11.11
C ASN A 48 -3.85 32.88 -10.63
N GLU A 49 -3.75 33.52 -9.47
CA GLU A 49 -4.79 34.42 -8.97
C GLU A 49 -4.81 35.69 -9.85
N THR A 50 -5.55 35.64 -10.95
CA THR A 50 -5.96 36.85 -11.66
C THR A 50 -7.33 36.62 -12.28
N GLY A 51 -8.38 37.01 -11.55
CA GLY A 51 -9.73 37.19 -12.08
C GLY A 51 -10.65 35.97 -11.93
N THR A 52 -11.65 36.12 -11.06
CA THR A 52 -13.05 35.62 -11.01
C THR A 52 -13.48 34.30 -11.68
N ASP A 53 -12.60 33.43 -12.15
CA ASP A 53 -12.98 32.15 -12.75
C ASP A 53 -11.89 31.10 -12.46
N LEU A 54 -12.10 30.34 -11.38
CA LEU A 54 -11.22 29.26 -10.95
C LEU A 54 -11.29 28.07 -11.93
N ARG A 55 -10.50 28.13 -13.01
CA ARG A 55 -10.30 27.01 -13.95
C ARG A 55 -9.03 26.25 -13.58
N ALA A 56 -9.17 25.24 -12.72
CA ALA A 56 -8.08 24.30 -12.43
C ALA A 56 -7.88 23.35 -13.63
N THR A 57 -6.93 23.68 -14.51
CA THR A 57 -6.52 22.80 -15.62
C THR A 57 -5.61 21.70 -15.09
N PHE A 58 -6.20 20.56 -14.69
CA PHE A 58 -5.44 19.32 -14.51
C PHE A 58 -5.24 18.67 -15.89
N LEU A 59 -3.99 18.68 -16.36
CA LEU A 59 -3.48 17.82 -17.44
C LEU A 59 -4.06 18.03 -18.86
N GLY A 60 -4.36 19.26 -19.27
CA GLY A 60 -4.48 19.63 -20.70
C GLY A 60 -5.55 18.90 -21.53
N LYS A 61 -6.43 18.10 -20.93
CA LYS A 61 -7.56 17.44 -21.59
C LYS A 61 -8.82 17.69 -20.77
N ASN A 62 -9.86 18.18 -21.44
CA ASN A 62 -11.21 18.22 -20.90
C ASN A 62 -11.68 16.78 -20.67
N ILE A 63 -11.49 16.26 -19.46
CA ILE A 63 -11.97 14.92 -19.09
C ILE A 63 -13.36 15.08 -18.48
N SER A 64 -14.37 14.65 -19.26
CA SER A 64 -15.75 14.50 -18.81
C SER A 64 -15.83 13.58 -17.59
N ASN A 65 -16.62 13.95 -16.57
CA ASN A 65 -16.76 13.27 -15.27
C ASN A 65 -17.01 11.75 -15.35
N HIS A 66 -17.52 11.25 -16.47
CA HIS A 66 -17.85 9.84 -16.68
C HIS A 66 -16.62 8.90 -16.69
N ASP A 67 -15.42 9.42 -17.01
CA ASP A 67 -14.21 8.58 -17.14
C ASP A 67 -13.49 8.30 -15.80
N ILE A 68 -13.74 9.14 -14.78
CA ILE A 68 -13.08 9.01 -13.47
C ILE A 68 -13.67 7.85 -12.67
N GLU A 69 -14.99 7.67 -12.74
CA GLU A 69 -15.71 6.61 -12.03
C GLU A 69 -15.37 5.23 -12.59
N ALA A 70 -15.30 5.09 -13.92
CA ALA A 70 -14.89 3.86 -14.59
C ALA A 70 -13.44 3.46 -14.26
N LYS A 71 -12.53 4.43 -14.14
CA LYS A 71 -11.13 4.19 -13.74
C LYS A 71 -11.00 3.82 -12.26
N LYS A 72 -11.76 4.46 -11.38
CA LYS A 72 -11.84 4.08 -9.95
C LYS A 72 -12.31 2.63 -9.79
N LYS A 73 -13.39 2.27 -10.49
CA LYS A 73 -13.96 0.91 -10.44
C LYS A 73 -12.96 -0.16 -10.90
N LYS A 74 -12.22 0.09 -11.98
CA LYS A 74 -11.13 -0.81 -12.42
C LYS A 74 -9.98 -0.91 -11.41
N LEU A 75 -9.58 0.19 -10.77
CA LEU A 75 -8.52 0.16 -9.75
C LEU A 75 -8.93 -0.63 -8.50
N GLU A 76 -10.18 -0.48 -8.07
CA GLU A 76 -10.74 -1.26 -6.95
C GLU A 76 -10.82 -2.75 -7.28
N GLU A 77 -11.25 -3.08 -8.50
CA GLU A 77 -11.37 -4.46 -8.98
C GLU A 77 -10.00 -5.17 -9.07
N ILE A 78 -8.95 -4.45 -9.50
CA ILE A 78 -7.59 -4.98 -9.62
C ILE A 78 -6.91 -5.14 -8.24
N ASN A 79 -7.17 -4.23 -7.29
CA ASN A 79 -6.50 -4.25 -5.98
C ASN A 79 -7.16 -5.18 -4.96
N ALA A 80 -8.48 -5.32 -4.96
CA ALA A 80 -9.18 -5.94 -3.84
C ALA A 80 -9.61 -7.40 -4.07
N TYR A 81 -9.98 -7.81 -5.29
CA TYR A 81 -10.97 -8.89 -5.37
C TYR A 81 -10.46 -10.33 -5.58
N ASN A 82 -9.21 -10.58 -5.97
CA ASN A 82 -8.81 -11.98 -6.25
C ASN A 82 -7.52 -12.46 -5.58
N PHE A 83 -6.42 -11.70 -5.64
CA PHE A 83 -5.15 -12.16 -5.06
C PHE A 83 -5.09 -12.04 -3.54
N PHE A 84 -5.37 -10.85 -2.99
CA PHE A 84 -5.37 -10.64 -1.54
C PHE A 84 -6.50 -11.41 -0.85
N SER A 85 -7.68 -11.49 -1.48
CA SER A 85 -8.82 -12.25 -0.95
C SER A 85 -8.55 -13.77 -0.92
N SER A 86 -7.99 -14.35 -1.98
CA SER A 86 -7.66 -15.79 -2.01
C SER A 86 -6.54 -16.15 -1.03
N MET A 87 -5.53 -15.29 -0.89
CA MET A 87 -4.45 -15.46 0.09
C MET A 87 -4.95 -15.31 1.53
N GLY A 88 -5.75 -14.28 1.80
CA GLY A 88 -6.38 -14.06 3.10
C GLY A 88 -7.31 -15.21 3.48
N ARG A 89 -8.09 -15.73 2.53
CA ARG A 89 -8.98 -16.88 2.76
C ARG A 89 -8.21 -18.14 3.14
N LYS A 90 -7.13 -18.48 2.42
CA LYS A 90 -6.26 -19.60 2.78
C LYS A 90 -5.62 -19.45 4.16
N MET A 91 -5.18 -18.23 4.49
CA MET A 91 -4.59 -17.92 5.80
C MET A 91 -5.63 -18.08 6.92
N SER A 92 -6.82 -17.51 6.75
CA SER A 92 -7.92 -17.63 7.71
C SER A 92 -8.36 -19.07 7.91
N ASP A 93 -8.52 -19.85 6.84
CA ASP A 93 -8.87 -21.27 6.93
C ASP A 93 -7.81 -22.07 7.71
N GLY A 94 -6.53 -21.74 7.53
CA GLY A 94 -5.43 -22.34 8.31
C GLY A 94 -5.50 -21.99 9.79
N LEU A 95 -5.77 -20.73 10.13
CA LEU A 95 -5.94 -20.30 11.52
C LEU A 95 -7.15 -20.95 12.19
N THR A 96 -8.28 -21.04 11.49
CA THR A 96 -9.50 -21.67 12.01
C THR A 96 -9.24 -23.14 12.34
N LYS A 97 -8.65 -23.91 11.42
CA LYS A 97 -8.34 -25.33 11.65
C LYS A 97 -7.35 -25.54 12.80
N ALA A 98 -6.34 -24.68 12.91
CA ALA A 98 -5.39 -24.74 14.01
C ALA A 98 -6.08 -24.44 15.35
N SER A 99 -7.00 -23.47 15.38
CA SER A 99 -7.76 -23.10 16.57
C SER A 99 -8.73 -24.21 16.99
N GLU A 100 -9.47 -24.80 16.03
CA GLU A 100 -10.34 -25.96 16.27
C GLU A 100 -9.54 -27.14 16.85
N SER A 101 -8.38 -27.46 16.25
CA SER A 101 -7.53 -28.55 16.75
C SER A 101 -7.01 -28.32 18.17
N LEU A 102 -6.70 -27.07 18.52
CA LEU A 102 -6.27 -26.69 19.87
C LEU A 102 -7.42 -26.81 20.87
N ILE A 103 -8.62 -26.37 20.49
CA ILE A 103 -9.82 -26.47 21.32
C ILE A 103 -10.17 -27.95 21.57
N ASP A 104 -10.16 -28.78 20.52
CA ASP A 104 -10.43 -30.22 20.63
C ASP A 104 -9.40 -30.95 21.52
N LEU A 105 -8.15 -30.52 21.52
CA LEU A 105 -7.08 -31.07 22.38
C LEU A 105 -7.22 -30.68 23.85
N ILE A 106 -7.88 -29.56 24.15
CA ILE A 106 -8.09 -29.07 25.52
C ILE A 106 -9.44 -29.55 26.07
N ALA A 107 -10.44 -29.72 25.20
CA ALA A 107 -11.77 -30.20 25.56
C ALA A 107 -11.87 -31.72 25.73
N LYS A 108 -10.81 -32.46 25.36
CA LYS A 108 -10.69 -33.91 25.50
C LYS A 108 -9.79 -34.28 26.68
#